data_AF-A0A9P6Z039-F1
#
_entry.id   AF-A0A9P6Z039-F1
#
_cell.length_a   1.000
_cell.length_b   1.000
_cell.length_c   1.000
_cell.angle_alpha   90.00
_cell.angle_beta   90.00
_cell.angle_gamma   90.00
#
_symmetry.space_group_name_H-M   'P 1'
#
loop_
_entity.id
_entity.type
_entity.pdbx_description
1 polymer ?
#
loop_
_entity_poly.entity_id
_entity_poly.type
_entity_poly.pdbx_seq_one_letter_code
_entity_poly.pdbx_strand_id
1 'polypeptide(L)'
;MVDHAQFFHQVPDDVLADMLPLAKKVAVAIGLEDGQYNLLQNNGPMAHQVVPHVHFHIIPKPSPEEGLKIGWPQKQVTPEDLKKTLGRIKEKL
;
A
#
# COMPACT_ATOMS: atom_id res chain seq x y z
N MET A 1 -5.98 -0.72 24.82
CA MET A 1 -4.79 -1.52 24.45
C MET A 1 -5.22 -2.54 23.43
N VAL A 2 -5.03 -2.29 22.13
CA VAL A 2 -4.46 -3.28 21.17
C VAL A 2 -3.96 -2.50 19.92
N ASP A 3 -2.92 -1.68 20.05
CA ASP A 3 -2.44 -0.87 18.91
C ASP A 3 -1.39 -1.63 18.11
N HIS A 4 -1.66 -2.88 17.78
CA HIS A 4 -0.75 -3.70 16.97
C HIS A 4 -1.52 -4.60 16.01
N ALA A 5 -1.26 -4.42 14.73
CA ALA A 5 -1.65 -5.31 13.64
C ALA A 5 -0.41 -5.59 12.81
N GLN A 6 -0.15 -6.86 12.49
CA GLN A 6 0.99 -7.22 11.65
C GLN A 6 0.67 -6.97 10.17
N PHE A 7 -0.55 -7.29 9.74
CA PHE A 7 -1.02 -7.14 8.37
C PHE A 7 -2.16 -6.13 8.26
N PHE A 8 -2.28 -5.50 7.08
CA PHE A 8 -3.31 -4.49 6.81
C PHE A 8 -4.74 -4.97 7.10
N HIS A 9 -5.08 -6.20 6.70
CA HIS A 9 -6.41 -6.78 6.92
C HIS A 9 -6.72 -7.12 8.40
N GLN A 10 -5.78 -6.90 9.31
CA GLN A 10 -5.97 -7.07 10.76
C GLN A 10 -6.24 -5.73 11.46
N VAL A 11 -6.05 -4.60 10.76
CA VAL A 11 -6.31 -3.27 11.32
C VAL A 11 -7.82 -3.05 11.36
N PRO A 12 -8.39 -2.58 12.48
CA PRO A 12 -9.79 -2.18 12.55
C PRO A 12 -10.15 -1.10 11.52
N ASP A 13 -11.37 -1.15 10.98
CA ASP A 13 -11.82 -0.24 9.92
C ASP A 13 -11.82 1.23 10.35
N ASP A 14 -12.15 1.52 11.60
CA ASP A 14 -12.14 2.87 12.19
C ASP A 14 -10.72 3.45 12.26
N VAL A 15 -9.74 2.62 12.62
CA VAL A 15 -8.33 3.00 12.59
C VAL A 15 -7.87 3.27 11.16
N LEU A 16 -8.24 2.41 10.20
CA LEU A 16 -7.90 2.63 8.78
C LEU A 16 -8.51 3.93 8.23
N ALA A 17 -9.73 4.26 8.62
CA ALA A 17 -10.41 5.48 8.24
C ALA A 17 -9.65 6.74 8.68
N ASP A 18 -8.90 6.67 9.78
CA ASP A 18 -8.06 7.77 10.27
C ASP A 18 -6.65 7.77 9.67
N MET A 19 -6.08 6.59 9.37
CA MET A 19 -4.69 6.45 8.90
C MET A 19 -4.44 7.10 7.54
N LEU A 20 -5.31 6.90 6.53
CA LEU A 20 -5.06 7.46 5.19
C LEU A 20 -5.21 9.00 5.13
N PRO A 21 -6.22 9.62 5.77
CA PRO A 21 -6.26 11.07 5.91
C PRO A 21 -5.03 11.63 6.65
N LEU A 22 -4.52 10.91 7.66
CA LEU A 22 -3.29 11.31 8.34
C LEU A 22 -2.08 11.24 7.41
N ALA A 23 -1.91 10.16 6.64
CA ALA A 23 -0.83 10.03 5.66
C ALA A 23 -0.86 11.16 4.62
N LYS A 24 -2.06 11.54 4.15
CA LYS A 24 -2.24 12.72 3.28
C LYS A 24 -1.77 14.00 3.96
N LYS A 25 -2.18 14.26 5.21
CA LYS A 25 -1.75 15.45 5.96
C LYS A 25 -0.24 15.51 6.14
N VAL A 26 0.41 14.37 6.39
CA VAL A 26 1.87 14.29 6.49
C VAL A 26 2.51 14.64 5.16
N ALA A 27 2.05 14.07 4.03
CA ALA A 27 2.59 14.37 2.70
C ALA A 27 2.51 15.87 2.35
N VAL A 28 1.38 16.51 2.68
CA VAL A 28 1.20 17.97 2.56
C VAL A 28 2.18 18.73 3.45
N ALA A 29 2.27 18.35 4.73
CA ALA A 29 3.12 19.03 5.70
C ALA A 29 4.62 18.98 5.36
N ILE A 30 5.06 17.98 4.60
CA ILE A 30 6.45 17.86 4.12
C ILE A 30 6.64 18.41 2.70
N GLY A 31 5.65 19.11 2.14
CA GLY A 31 5.77 19.85 0.88
C GLY A 31 5.73 18.99 -0.39
N LEU A 32 5.06 17.84 -0.37
CA LEU A 32 4.95 16.96 -1.55
C LEU A 32 3.78 17.29 -2.48
N GLU A 33 3.06 18.40 -2.25
CA GLU A 33 1.88 18.79 -3.04
C GLU A 33 2.21 19.05 -4.51
N ASP A 34 3.37 19.64 -4.79
CA ASP A 34 3.87 19.93 -6.14
C ASP A 34 4.88 18.88 -6.64
N GLY A 35 5.08 17.81 -5.87
CA GLY A 35 6.11 16.79 -6.10
C GLY A 35 5.58 15.44 -6.53
N GLN A 36 6.50 14.53 -6.83
CA GLN A 36 6.21 13.11 -7.05
C GLN A 36 6.58 12.31 -5.80
N TYR A 37 5.72 11.38 -5.40
CA TYR A 37 5.97 10.49 -4.26
C TYR A 37 5.21 9.16 -4.39
N ASN A 38 5.65 8.16 -3.64
CA ASN A 38 4.94 6.90 -3.46
C ASN A 38 4.38 6.80 -2.04
N LEU A 39 3.15 6.29 -1.92
CA LEU A 39 2.59 5.78 -0.67
C LEU A 39 2.63 4.26 -0.73
N LEU A 40 3.39 3.61 0.16
CA LEU A 40 3.60 2.16 0.14
C LEU A 40 3.33 1.55 1.51
N GLN A 41 2.60 0.44 1.54
CA GLN A 41 2.43 -0.41 2.71
C GLN A 41 2.64 -1.87 2.29
N ASN A 42 3.40 -2.61 3.10
CA ASN A 42 3.83 -3.96 2.79
C ASN A 42 3.18 -4.97 3.74
N ASN A 43 2.78 -6.14 3.23
CA ASN A 43 2.12 -7.20 3.98
C ASN A 43 2.89 -8.53 3.86
N GLY A 44 3.76 -8.79 4.82
CA GLY A 44 4.57 -10.01 4.95
C GLY A 44 6.00 -9.90 4.40
N PRO A 45 6.93 -10.79 4.82
CA PRO A 45 8.34 -10.71 4.44
C PRO A 45 8.61 -10.74 2.94
N MET A 46 7.87 -11.58 2.19
CA MET A 46 7.98 -11.68 0.73
C MET A 46 7.46 -10.44 -0.01
N ALA A 47 6.65 -9.62 0.66
CA ALA A 47 6.20 -8.32 0.17
C ALA A 47 7.07 -7.19 0.74
N HIS A 48 8.28 -7.48 1.22
CA HIS A 48 9.23 -6.52 1.80
C HIS A 48 8.82 -5.90 3.15
N GLN A 49 7.97 -6.57 3.94
CA GLN A 49 7.70 -6.15 5.33
C GLN A 49 8.74 -6.78 6.28
N VAL A 50 9.55 -5.96 6.94
CA VAL A 50 10.53 -6.42 7.94
C VAL A 50 10.01 -6.24 9.36
N VAL A 51 9.44 -5.07 9.68
CA VAL A 51 8.82 -4.81 10.99
C VAL A 51 7.39 -5.35 10.98
N PRO A 52 7.02 -6.30 11.85
CA PRO A 52 5.73 -6.98 11.83
C PRO A 52 4.63 -6.11 12.46
N HIS A 53 4.53 -4.84 12.06
CA HIS A 53 3.51 -3.90 12.48
C HIS A 53 3.13 -3.05 11.25
N VAL A 54 1.85 -2.78 11.02
CA VAL A 54 1.41 -1.99 9.87
C VAL A 54 1.99 -0.57 9.94
N HIS A 55 2.67 -0.17 8.88
CA HIS A 55 3.19 1.18 8.70
C HIS A 55 3.08 1.59 7.24
N PHE A 56 2.85 2.88 7.00
CA PHE A 56 2.84 3.46 5.66
C PHE A 56 4.13 4.22 5.43
N HIS A 57 4.79 3.96 4.31
CA HIS A 57 5.89 4.76 3.81
C HIS A 57 5.34 5.88 2.93
N ILE A 58 5.75 7.11 3.19
CA ILE A 58 5.58 8.26 2.29
C ILE A 58 6.98 8.56 1.74
N ILE A 59 7.21 8.25 0.46
CA ILE A 59 8.54 8.22 -0.13
C ILE A 59 8.62 9.29 -1.23
N PRO A 60 9.30 10.42 -1.01
CA PRO A 60 9.57 11.39 -2.08
C PRO A 60 10.31 10.75 -3.26
N LYS A 61 9.97 11.17 -4.47
CA LYS A 61 10.54 10.67 -5.73
C LYS A 61 11.06 11.84 -6.59
N PRO A 62 12.18 12.47 -6.20
CA PRO A 62 12.67 13.68 -6.88
C PRO A 62 13.27 13.39 -8.27
N SER A 63 13.76 12.17 -8.49
CA SER A 63 14.42 11.75 -9.73
C SER A 63 14.19 10.25 -10.00
N PRO A 64 14.44 9.74 -11.23
CA PRO A 64 14.40 8.31 -11.51
C PRO A 64 15.37 7.47 -10.64
N GLU A 65 16.48 8.05 -10.20
CA GLU A 65 17.55 7.38 -9.46
C GLU A 65 17.29 7.31 -7.95
N GLU A 66 16.56 8.28 -7.39
CA GLU A 66 16.26 8.42 -5.95
C GLU A 66 14.85 7.93 -5.58
N GLY A 67 14.55 7.73 -4.30
CA GLY A 67 13.24 7.25 -3.85
C GLY A 67 12.95 5.78 -4.20
N LEU A 68 11.67 5.40 -4.22
CA LEU A 68 11.26 4.01 -4.50
C LEU A 68 11.52 3.64 -5.96
N LYS A 69 12.11 2.47 -6.18
CA LYS A 69 12.29 1.85 -7.50
C LYS A 69 11.34 0.68 -7.65
N ILE A 70 10.46 0.73 -8.65
CA ILE A 70 9.43 -0.29 -8.88
C ILE A 70 9.82 -1.10 -10.12
N GLY A 71 10.08 -2.39 -9.93
CA GLY A 71 10.09 -3.36 -11.01
C GLY A 71 8.65 -3.75 -11.34
N TRP A 72 8.24 -3.67 -12.61
CA TRP A 72 6.86 -3.94 -13.03
C TRP A 72 6.78 -5.13 -14.01
N PRO A 73 6.93 -6.38 -13.54
CA PRO A 73 6.93 -7.57 -14.38
C PRO A 73 5.50 -7.97 -14.79
N GLN A 74 4.96 -7.29 -15.80
CA GLN A 74 3.62 -7.58 -16.31
C GLN A 74 3.51 -9.01 -16.85
N LYS A 75 2.37 -9.65 -16.60
CA LYS A 75 2.02 -10.94 -17.18
C LYS A 75 0.86 -10.76 -18.17
N GLN A 76 0.94 -11.45 -19.30
CA GLN A 76 -0.21 -11.56 -20.20
C GLN A 76 -1.26 -12.47 -19.56
N VAL A 77 -2.51 -12.01 -19.51
CA VAL A 77 -3.65 -12.75 -18.94
C VAL A 77 -4.83 -12.68 -19.90
N THR A 78 -5.63 -13.73 -19.95
CA THR A 78 -6.80 -13.75 -20.84
C THR A 78 -8.02 -13.11 -20.16
N PRO A 79 -9.03 -12.66 -20.93
CA PRO A 79 -10.31 -12.23 -20.37
C PRO A 79 -11.01 -13.31 -19.53
N GLU A 80 -10.78 -14.59 -19.85
CA GLU A 80 -11.32 -15.72 -19.07
C GLU A 80 -10.66 -15.83 -17.69
N ASP A 81 -9.33 -15.71 -17.61
CA ASP A 81 -8.58 -15.70 -16.35
C ASP A 81 -9.06 -14.58 -15.41
N LEU A 82 -9.33 -13.40 -15.98
CA LEU A 82 -9.86 -12.25 -15.26
C LEU A 82 -11.27 -12.51 -14.73
N LYS A 83 -12.18 -13.06 -15.55
CA LYS A 83 -13.54 -13.42 -15.13
C LYS A 83 -13.52 -14.46 -14.01
N LYS A 84 -12.68 -15.48 -14.12
CA LYS A 84 -12.51 -16.51 -13.08
C LYS A 84 -11.99 -15.91 -11.78
N THR A 85 -11.06 -14.97 -11.85
CA THR A 85 -10.55 -14.28 -10.65
C THR A 85 -11.62 -13.41 -10.00
N LEU A 86 -12.38 -12.64 -10.79
CA LEU A 86 -13.50 -11.84 -10.29
C LEU A 86 -14.57 -12.70 -9.60
N GLY A 87 -14.92 -13.85 -10.19
CA GLY A 87 -15.89 -14.78 -9.60
C GLY A 87 -15.47 -15.21 -8.18
N ARG A 88 -14.21 -15.64 -8.01
CA ARG A 88 -13.65 -16.03 -6.70
C ARG A 88 -13.65 -14.90 -5.68
N ILE A 89 -13.45 -13.65 -6.12
CA ILE A 89 -13.48 -12.49 -5.21
C ILE A 89 -14.91 -12.25 -4.73
N LYS A 90 -15.89 -12.25 -5.63
CA LYS A 90 -17.30 -12.02 -5.31
C LYS A 90 -17.92 -13.09 -4.42
N GLU A 91 -17.44 -14.33 -4.48
CA GLU A 91 -17.90 -15.40 -3.58
C GLU A 91 -17.47 -15.18 -2.11
N LYS A 92 -16.48 -14.31 -1.86
CA LYS A 92 -15.86 -14.11 -0.55
C LYS A 92 -16.08 -12.72 0.05
N LEU A 93 -16.65 -11.80 -0.73
CA LEU A 93 -17.09 -10.48 -0.30
C LEU A 93 -18.60 -10.50 -0.12
#